data_AF-A0A366KCZ9-F1
#
_entry.id   AF-A0A366KCZ9-F1
#
_cell.length_a   1.000
_cell.length_b   1.000
_cell.length_c   1.000
_cell.angle_alpha   90.00
_cell.angle_beta   90.00
_cell.angle_gamma   90.00
#
_symmetry.space_group_name_H-M   'P 1'
#
loop_
_entity.id
_entity.type
_entity.pdbx_description
1 polymer ?
#
loop_
_entity_poly.entity_id
_entity_poly.type
_entity_poly.pdbx_seq_one_letter_code
_entity_poly.pdbx_strand_id
1 'polypeptide(L)'
;MVGAEVSRQGEGRSGPISLAVVTSIPLGFGGRELPVRYVDAGFAEGSANAGRARDLASRSAFLACKAYDVARGHFDPGQLSGLLTPVCLERLKLFARILEGSGFGRVRRPDGAVSYPPIVPVDVEVFAVGGGRFEMVVTLAALHERYQANVTMQARGEGWLCTLLDLG
;
A
#
# COMPACT_ATOMS: atom_id res chain seq x y z
N MET A 1 -50.53 -45.74 -7.98
CA MET A 1 -49.09 -45.63 -7.67
C MET A 1 -48.59 -44.41 -8.43
N VAL A 2 -48.55 -43.20 -7.86
CA VAL A 2 -47.68 -42.73 -6.75
C VAL A 2 -46.23 -43.04 -7.09
N GLY A 3 -45.28 -42.12 -7.30
CA GLY A 3 -45.24 -40.66 -7.32
C GLY A 3 -43.83 -40.29 -7.83
N ALA A 4 -43.69 -39.18 -8.56
CA ALA A 4 -42.39 -38.68 -8.98
C ALA A 4 -41.80 -37.81 -7.85
N GLU A 5 -40.75 -38.28 -7.20
CA GLU A 5 -39.99 -37.50 -6.20
C GLU A 5 -39.11 -36.45 -6.90
N VAL A 6 -39.47 -35.19 -6.68
CA VAL A 6 -38.60 -34.03 -6.86
C VAL A 6 -37.73 -33.92 -5.61
N SER A 7 -36.46 -34.34 -5.70
CA SER A 7 -35.48 -34.01 -4.67
C SER A 7 -34.82 -32.68 -4.96
N ARG A 8 -35.36 -31.64 -4.33
CA ARG A 8 -34.59 -30.44 -3.97
C ARG A 8 -33.67 -30.81 -2.83
N GLN A 9 -32.37 -30.67 -3.03
CA GLN A 9 -31.45 -30.51 -1.91
C GLN A 9 -30.47 -29.39 -2.24
N GLY A 10 -30.81 -28.22 -1.72
CA GLY A 10 -29.81 -27.20 -1.46
C GLY A 10 -29.00 -27.67 -0.27
N GLU A 11 -27.70 -27.77 -0.45
CA GLU A 11 -26.75 -27.66 0.65
C GLU A 11 -25.72 -26.63 0.21
N GLY A 12 -25.79 -25.49 0.91
CA GLY A 12 -24.82 -24.41 0.77
C GLY A 12 -23.43 -24.97 1.03
N ARG A 13 -22.61 -24.97 -0.01
CA ARG A 13 -21.17 -25.07 0.16
C ARG A 13 -20.68 -23.74 0.73
N SER A 14 -20.78 -23.61 2.05
CA SER A 14 -19.89 -22.78 2.84
C SER A 14 -18.47 -23.36 2.72
N GLY A 15 -17.86 -23.10 1.55
CA GLY A 15 -16.41 -23.15 1.43
C GLY A 15 -15.79 -22.13 2.40
N PRO A 16 -14.52 -22.30 2.80
CA PRO A 16 -13.87 -21.31 3.64
C PRO A 16 -13.97 -19.97 2.92
N ILE A 17 -14.64 -18.98 3.52
CA ILE A 17 -14.56 -17.60 3.09
C ILE A 17 -13.07 -17.29 3.15
N SER A 18 -12.42 -17.24 2.00
CA SER A 18 -11.03 -16.82 1.92
C SER A 18 -11.03 -15.33 2.23
N LEU A 19 -10.96 -15.02 3.53
CA LEU A 19 -10.90 -13.68 4.09
C LEU A 19 -9.59 -12.98 3.72
N ALA A 20 -8.64 -13.71 3.11
CA ALA A 20 -7.37 -13.17 2.69
C ALA A 20 -6.82 -13.82 1.43
N VAL A 21 -6.29 -13.00 0.53
CA VAL A 21 -5.51 -13.40 -0.64
C VAL A 21 -4.05 -13.06 -0.39
N VAL A 22 -3.17 -14.05 -0.51
CA VAL A 22 -1.72 -13.83 -0.47
C VAL A 22 -1.19 -13.86 -1.90
N THR A 23 -0.44 -12.84 -2.27
CA THR A 23 0.20 -12.74 -3.58
C THR A 23 1.54 -12.04 -3.47
N SER A 24 2.22 -11.86 -4.58
CA SER A 24 3.45 -11.10 -4.64
C SER A 24 3.51 -10.22 -5.90
N ILE A 25 4.33 -9.18 -5.84
CA ILE A 25 4.63 -8.29 -6.96
C ILE A 25 6.13 -8.39 -7.25
N PRO A 26 6.56 -8.62 -8.50
CA PRO A 26 7.97 -8.57 -8.85
C PRO A 26 8.49 -7.14 -8.69
N LEU A 27 9.50 -6.97 -7.84
CA LEU A 27 10.30 -5.76 -7.78
C LEU A 27 11.37 -5.92 -8.85
N GLY A 28 11.35 -5.12 -9.91
CA GLY A 28 12.13 -5.27 -11.14
C GLY A 28 13.68 -5.31 -11.02
N PHE A 29 14.23 -5.48 -9.82
CA PHE A 29 15.65 -5.62 -9.53
C PHE A 29 15.93 -6.90 -8.72
N GLY A 30 16.85 -7.72 -9.21
CA GLY A 30 17.41 -8.85 -8.46
C GLY A 30 16.46 -10.01 -8.17
N GLY A 31 15.36 -10.16 -8.94
CA GLY A 31 14.40 -11.25 -8.77
C GLY A 31 13.64 -11.19 -7.43
N ARG A 32 13.63 -10.04 -6.75
CA ARG A 32 12.94 -9.88 -5.47
C ARG A 32 11.44 -9.75 -5.69
N GLU A 33 10.69 -10.37 -4.80
CA GLU A 33 9.24 -10.25 -4.75
C GLU A 33 8.84 -9.44 -3.52
N LEU A 34 7.83 -8.58 -3.69
CA LEU A 34 7.13 -7.89 -2.61
C LEU A 34 5.95 -8.76 -2.18
N PRO A 35 5.98 -9.35 -0.98
CA PRO A 35 4.83 -10.05 -0.42
C PRO A 35 3.66 -9.10 -0.22
N VAL A 36 2.47 -9.56 -0.60
CA VAL A 36 1.21 -8.82 -0.46
C VAL A 36 0.19 -9.71 0.23
N ARG A 37 -0.32 -9.23 1.37
CA ARG A 37 -1.44 -9.85 2.06
C ARG A 37 -2.66 -8.96 1.92
N TYR A 38 -3.62 -9.40 1.13
CA TYR A 38 -4.91 -8.75 0.99
C TYR A 38 -5.91 -9.39 1.94
N VAL A 39 -6.66 -8.59 2.69
CA VAL A 39 -7.67 -9.01 3.66
C VAL A 39 -8.98 -8.32 3.31
N ASP A 40 -10.02 -9.12 3.13
CA ASP A 40 -11.39 -8.64 2.91
C ASP A 40 -12.32 -9.36 3.89
N ALA A 41 -12.73 -8.63 4.91
CA ALA A 41 -13.65 -9.11 5.94
C ALA A 41 -15.12 -9.03 5.50
N GLY A 42 -15.40 -8.99 4.19
CA GLY A 42 -16.74 -8.88 3.61
C GLY A 42 -17.21 -7.44 3.47
N PHE A 43 -16.28 -6.48 3.42
CA PHE A 43 -16.61 -5.06 3.32
C PHE A 43 -16.60 -4.56 1.87
N ALA A 44 -15.85 -5.22 0.97
CA ALA A 44 -15.88 -4.87 -0.46
C ALA A 44 -16.95 -5.67 -1.21
N GLU A 45 -17.62 -5.01 -2.16
CA GLU A 45 -18.45 -5.70 -3.13
C GLU A 45 -17.57 -6.55 -4.06
N GLY A 46 -17.75 -7.87 -4.02
CA GLY A 46 -17.01 -8.86 -4.82
C GLY A 46 -15.93 -9.60 -4.03
N SER A 47 -15.57 -10.80 -4.48
CA SER A 47 -14.53 -11.60 -3.84
C SER A 47 -13.15 -10.94 -3.93
N ALA A 48 -12.30 -11.18 -2.92
CA ALA A 48 -10.90 -10.82 -2.93
C ALA A 48 -10.21 -11.16 -4.27
N ASN A 49 -9.63 -10.15 -4.93
CA ASN A 49 -9.07 -10.26 -6.27
C ASN A 49 -7.56 -9.95 -6.25
N ALA A 50 -6.74 -10.93 -6.64
CA ALA A 50 -5.28 -10.81 -6.67
C ALA A 50 -4.77 -9.69 -7.60
N GLY A 51 -5.44 -9.43 -8.73
CA GLY A 51 -5.06 -8.35 -9.64
C GLY A 51 -5.24 -6.96 -9.00
N ARG A 52 -6.37 -6.76 -8.32
CA ARG A 52 -6.66 -5.53 -7.56
C ARG A 52 -5.69 -5.38 -6.39
N ALA A 53 -5.42 -6.46 -5.66
CA ALA A 53 -4.46 -6.47 -4.57
C ALA A 53 -3.06 -6.03 -5.05
N ARG A 54 -2.60 -6.54 -6.19
CA ARG A 54 -1.30 -6.16 -6.78
C ARG A 54 -1.25 -4.70 -7.22
N ASP A 55 -2.30 -4.19 -7.86
CA ASP A 55 -2.34 -2.78 -8.29
C ASP A 55 -2.33 -1.83 -7.08
N LEU A 56 -3.17 -2.08 -6.08
CA LEU A 56 -3.20 -1.30 -4.83
C LEU A 56 -1.86 -1.34 -4.11
N ALA A 57 -1.30 -2.54 -3.92
CA ALA A 57 -0.02 -2.69 -3.21
C ALA A 57 1.15 -2.08 -3.96
N SER A 58 1.17 -2.14 -5.29
CA SER A 58 2.19 -1.47 -6.12
C SER A 58 2.12 0.05 -5.96
N ARG A 59 0.91 0.62 -6.02
CA ARG A 59 0.70 2.06 -5.88
C ARG A 59 0.99 2.57 -4.48
N SER A 60 0.55 1.86 -3.44
CA SER A 60 0.84 2.22 -2.05
C SER A 60 2.32 2.12 -1.74
N ALA A 61 3.00 1.06 -2.18
CA ALA A 61 4.44 0.90 -2.03
C ALA A 61 5.21 2.02 -2.73
N PHE A 62 4.84 2.35 -3.98
CA PHE A 62 5.43 3.47 -4.72
C PHE A 62 5.25 4.79 -3.96
N LEU A 63 4.02 5.09 -3.53
CA LEU A 63 3.71 6.32 -2.80
C LEU A 63 4.47 6.39 -1.48
N ALA A 64 4.53 5.30 -0.72
CA ALA A 64 5.25 5.23 0.54
C ALA A 64 6.76 5.49 0.33
N CYS A 65 7.40 4.81 -0.61
CA CYS A 65 8.81 5.06 -0.96
C CYS A 65 9.06 6.53 -1.33
N LYS A 66 8.19 7.13 -2.17
CA LYS A 66 8.32 8.54 -2.55
C LYS A 66 8.04 9.51 -1.41
N ALA A 67 7.11 9.18 -0.53
CA ALA A 67 6.83 9.98 0.66
C ALA A 67 8.03 10.02 1.60
N TYR A 68 8.72 8.90 1.82
CA TYR A 68 9.98 8.92 2.57
C TYR A 68 11.10 9.68 1.83
N ASP A 69 11.19 9.57 0.50
CA ASP A 69 12.11 10.39 -0.28
C ASP A 69 11.84 11.90 -0.09
N VAL A 70 10.58 12.32 -0.03
CA VAL A 70 10.19 13.69 0.32
C VAL A 70 10.60 14.03 1.75
N ALA A 71 10.30 13.17 2.72
CA ALA A 71 10.59 13.38 4.14
C ALA A 71 12.09 13.59 4.40
N ARG A 72 12.94 12.86 3.67
CA ARG A 72 14.40 13.04 3.73
C ARG A 72 14.93 14.11 2.79
N GLY A 73 14.09 14.87 2.08
CA GLY A 73 14.50 15.96 1.20
C GLY A 73 15.23 15.52 -0.08
N HIS A 74 14.96 14.31 -0.57
CA HIS A 74 15.50 13.75 -1.81
C HIS A 74 14.56 13.91 -3.01
N PHE A 75 13.28 14.21 -2.77
CA PHE A 75 12.25 14.28 -3.81
C PHE A 75 11.31 15.47 -3.59
N ASP A 76 10.90 16.11 -4.69
CA ASP A 76 9.98 17.24 -4.63
C ASP A 76 8.55 16.75 -4.36
N PRO A 77 7.90 17.16 -3.26
CA PRO A 77 6.51 16.79 -2.99
C PRO A 77 5.53 17.18 -4.11
N GLY A 78 5.82 18.24 -4.88
CA GLY A 78 4.99 18.68 -6.00
C GLY A 78 4.77 17.59 -7.06
N GLN A 79 5.74 16.67 -7.21
CA GLN A 79 5.65 15.55 -8.15
C GLN A 79 4.64 14.47 -7.73
N LEU A 80 4.10 14.54 -6.51
CA LEU A 80 3.03 13.65 -6.03
C LEU A 80 1.62 14.27 -6.19
N SER A 81 1.53 15.46 -6.80
CA SER A 81 0.26 16.09 -7.11
C SER A 81 -0.60 15.18 -8.00
N GLY A 82 -1.89 15.09 -7.69
CA GLY A 82 -2.84 14.22 -8.38
C GLY A 82 -2.85 12.76 -7.90
N LEU A 83 -1.81 12.30 -7.20
CA LEU A 83 -1.81 11.00 -6.52
C LEU A 83 -2.33 11.09 -5.08
N LEU A 84 -2.14 12.24 -4.45
CA LEU A 84 -2.57 12.57 -3.10
C LEU A 84 -3.67 13.62 -3.13
N THR A 85 -4.56 13.61 -2.13
CA THR A 85 -5.38 14.80 -1.86
C THR A 85 -4.50 16.01 -1.49
N PRO A 86 -4.98 17.25 -1.71
CA PRO A 86 -4.24 18.44 -1.28
C PRO A 86 -3.88 18.44 0.22
N VAL A 87 -4.79 17.92 1.06
CA VAL A 87 -4.56 17.81 2.51
C VAL A 87 -3.42 16.85 2.82
N CYS A 88 -3.36 15.67 2.19
CA CYS A 88 -2.25 14.73 2.35
C CYS A 88 -0.92 15.33 1.89
N LEU A 89 -0.93 16.05 0.76
CA LEU A 89 0.27 16.68 0.24
C LEU A 89 0.81 17.76 1.19
N GLU A 90 -0.05 18.61 1.75
CA GLU A 90 0.37 19.63 2.72
C GLU A 90 0.87 19.02 4.04
N ARG A 91 0.25 17.93 4.51
CA ARG A 91 0.74 17.18 5.68
C ARG A 91 2.13 16.59 5.43
N LEU A 92 2.36 16.00 4.25
CA LEU A 92 3.67 15.48 3.89
C LEU A 92 4.74 16.58 3.82
N LYS A 93 4.41 17.74 3.23
CA LYS A 93 5.31 18.91 3.23
C LYS A 93 5.61 19.41 4.63
N LEU A 94 4.61 19.44 5.51
CA LEU A 94 4.82 19.81 6.91
C LEU A 94 5.73 18.81 7.62
N PHE A 95 5.49 17.52 7.45
CA PHE A 95 6.31 16.45 8.02
C PHE A 95 7.78 16.55 7.55
N ALA A 96 8.00 16.75 6.25
CA ALA A 96 9.35 16.96 5.71
C ALA A 96 10.05 18.17 6.35
N ARG A 97 9.33 19.29 6.52
CA ARG A 97 9.87 20.50 7.20
C ARG A 97 10.24 20.24 8.66
N ILE A 98 9.47 19.42 9.39
CA ILE A 98 9.80 19.04 10.78
C ILE A 98 11.12 18.26 10.83
N LEU A 99 11.39 17.43 9.81
CA LEU A 99 12.60 16.63 9.72
C LEU A 99 13.79 17.34 9.08
N GLU A 100 13.64 18.58 8.61
CA GLU A 100 14.74 19.36 8.05
C GLU A 100 15.88 19.50 9.08
N GLY A 101 17.10 19.22 8.63
CA GLY A 101 18.29 19.27 9.49
C GLY A 101 18.51 18.06 10.41
N SER A 102 17.54 17.16 10.58
CA SER A 102 17.67 15.98 11.46
C SER A 102 18.68 14.93 10.98
N GLY A 103 19.04 14.94 9.69
CA GLY A 103 19.82 13.87 9.08
C GLY A 103 19.05 12.57 8.79
N PHE A 104 17.73 12.57 9.02
CA PHE A 104 16.86 11.41 8.79
C PHE A 104 17.05 10.76 7.42
N GLY A 105 17.27 9.43 7.40
CA GLY A 105 17.34 8.63 6.18
C GLY A 105 18.47 9.00 5.21
N ARG A 106 19.47 9.75 5.68
CA ARG A 106 20.63 10.25 4.92
C ARG A 106 21.92 9.64 5.47
N VAL A 107 22.89 9.41 4.58
CA VAL A 107 24.25 9.02 4.98
C VAL A 107 25.23 10.10 4.56
N ARG A 108 25.94 10.67 5.54
CA ARG A 108 27.04 11.60 5.29
C ARG A 108 28.31 10.82 4.96
N ARG A 109 28.89 11.12 3.81
CA ARG A 109 30.14 10.52 3.34
C ARG A 109 31.36 11.23 3.93
N PRO A 110 32.55 10.60 3.95
CA PRO A 110 33.78 11.21 4.48
C PRO A 110 34.18 12.53 3.79
N ASP A 111 33.82 12.72 2.53
CA ASP A 111 34.03 13.94 1.75
C ASP A 111 33.01 15.06 2.07
N GLY A 112 32.09 14.81 3.00
CA GLY A 112 31.02 15.74 3.36
C GLY A 112 29.77 15.67 2.48
N ALA A 113 29.77 14.85 1.42
CA ALA A 113 28.60 14.67 0.56
C ALA A 113 27.48 13.90 1.28
N VAL A 114 26.24 14.16 0.87
CA VAL A 114 25.06 13.45 1.38
C VAL A 114 24.63 12.40 0.36
N SER A 115 24.34 11.19 0.83
CA SER A 115 23.77 10.13 0.01
C SER A 115 22.43 9.65 0.56
N TYR A 116 21.60 9.17 -0.36
CA TYR A 116 20.23 8.76 -0.14
C TYR A 116 20.08 7.28 -0.50
N PRO A 117 20.30 6.36 0.45
CA PRO A 117 20.15 4.93 0.21
C PRO A 117 18.77 4.58 -0.34
N PRO A 118 18.62 3.54 -1.17
CA PRO A 118 17.33 3.17 -1.71
C PRO A 118 16.36 2.77 -0.58
N ILE A 119 15.12 3.21 -0.70
CA ILE A 119 14.02 2.81 0.18
C ILE A 119 13.27 1.71 -0.56
N VAL A 120 13.25 0.52 0.03
CA VAL A 120 12.67 -0.66 -0.59
C VAL A 120 11.44 -1.11 0.19
N PRO A 121 10.32 -1.40 -0.49
CA PRO A 121 9.21 -2.03 0.18
C PRO A 121 9.56 -3.47 0.57
N VAL A 122 9.14 -3.87 1.76
CA VAL A 122 9.41 -5.18 2.36
C VAL A 122 8.17 -6.06 2.26
N ASP A 123 7.01 -5.50 2.58
CA ASP A 123 5.70 -6.15 2.52
C ASP A 123 4.59 -5.09 2.44
N VAL A 124 3.42 -5.51 1.97
CA VAL A 124 2.21 -4.69 1.99
C VAL A 124 1.04 -5.51 2.50
N GLU A 125 0.39 -5.01 3.53
CA GLU A 125 -0.93 -5.47 3.94
C GLU A 125 -2.00 -4.56 3.36
N VAL A 126 -3.03 -5.12 2.76
CA VAL A 126 -4.15 -4.41 2.13
C VAL A 126 -5.44 -4.85 2.79
N PHE A 127 -6.23 -3.89 3.27
CA PHE A 127 -7.49 -4.11 3.96
C PHE A 127 -8.61 -3.44 3.16
N ALA A 128 -9.58 -4.24 2.72
CA ALA A 128 -10.81 -3.72 2.15
C ALA A 128 -11.71 -3.19 3.27
N VAL A 129 -12.08 -1.91 3.23
CA VAL A 129 -12.92 -1.26 4.27
C VAL A 129 -14.30 -0.82 3.75
N GLY A 130 -14.58 -1.06 2.48
CA GLY A 130 -15.88 -0.83 1.83
C GLY A 130 -16.01 0.51 1.11
N GLY A 131 -17.05 0.66 0.28
CA GLY A 131 -17.29 1.90 -0.48
C GLY A 131 -16.16 2.29 -1.44
N GLY A 132 -15.42 1.32 -1.98
CA GLY A 132 -14.25 1.56 -2.84
C GLY A 132 -13.03 2.15 -2.09
N ARG A 133 -13.02 2.06 -0.76
CA ARG A 133 -11.90 2.47 0.09
C ARG A 133 -11.08 1.26 0.51
N PHE A 134 -9.76 1.45 0.52
CA PHE A 134 -8.77 0.46 0.92
C PHE A 134 -7.77 1.11 1.86
N GLU A 135 -7.37 0.39 2.89
CA GLU A 135 -6.33 0.80 3.83
C GLU A 135 -5.15 -0.15 3.70
N MET A 136 -3.93 0.39 3.73
CA MET A 136 -2.73 -0.39 3.58
C MET A 136 -1.71 -0.01 4.64
N VAL A 137 -1.01 -1.03 5.12
CA VAL A 137 0.23 -0.87 5.87
C VAL A 137 1.36 -1.28 4.92
N VAL A 138 2.26 -0.35 4.64
CA VAL A 138 3.43 -0.61 3.80
C VAL A 138 4.65 -0.62 4.70
N THR A 139 5.30 -1.77 4.82
CA THR A 139 6.58 -1.88 5.51
C THR A 139 7.69 -1.55 4.52
N LEU A 140 8.57 -0.62 4.91
CA LEU A 140 9.73 -0.21 4.11
C LEU A 140 11.02 -0.52 4.87
N ALA A 141 12.11 -0.68 4.12
CA ALA A 141 13.45 -0.72 4.66
C ALA A 141 14.33 0.31 3.96
N ALA A 142 15.14 1.01 4.73
CA ALA A 142 16.27 1.78 4.22
C ALA A 142 17.44 1.57 5.19
N LEU A 143 18.63 1.29 4.64
CA LEU A 143 19.80 0.89 5.44
C LEU A 143 19.48 -0.31 6.35
N HIS A 144 19.58 -0.12 7.67
CA HIS A 144 19.31 -1.12 8.70
C HIS A 144 18.02 -0.82 9.48
N GLU A 145 17.26 0.19 9.06
CA GLU A 145 16.03 0.60 9.71
C GLU A 145 14.81 0.12 8.92
N ARG A 146 13.73 -0.12 9.66
CA ARG A 146 12.41 -0.43 9.11
C ARG A 146 11.46 0.67 9.49
N TYR A 147 10.62 1.02 8.54
CA TYR A 147 9.62 2.06 8.70
C TYR A 147 8.27 1.55 8.21
N GLN A 148 7.21 2.25 8.59
CA GLN A 148 5.86 1.90 8.16
C GLN A 148 5.15 3.13 7.61
N ALA A 149 4.42 2.94 6.52
CA ALA A 149 3.48 3.93 6.03
C ALA A 149 2.07 3.39 6.09
N ASN A 150 1.17 4.16 6.69
CA ASN A 150 -0.26 3.93 6.58
C ASN A 150 -0.79 4.70 5.37
N VAL A 151 -1.46 4.00 4.47
CA VAL A 151 -1.96 4.57 3.22
C VAL A 151 -3.44 4.22 3.07
N THR A 152 -4.30 5.22 2.87
CA THR A 152 -5.69 4.98 2.43
C THR A 152 -5.83 5.38 0.98
N MET A 153 -6.35 4.46 0.17
CA MET A 153 -6.69 4.70 -1.23
C MET A 153 -8.20 4.66 -1.41
N GLN A 154 -8.74 5.64 -2.11
CA GLN A 154 -10.15 5.73 -2.48
C GLN A 154 -10.28 5.64 -4.00
N ALA A 155 -11.20 4.80 -4.45
CA ALA A 155 -11.58 4.73 -5.87
C ALA A 155 -12.11 6.10 -6.35
N ARG A 156 -11.60 6.57 -7.49
CA ARG A 156 -12.03 7.80 -8.17
C ARG A 156 -12.11 7.53 -9.66
N GLY A 157 -13.31 7.22 -10.15
CA GLY A 157 -13.50 6.74 -11.52
C GLY A 157 -12.74 5.43 -11.73
N GLU A 158 -11.87 5.41 -12.73
CA GLU A 158 -10.99 4.26 -13.03
C GLU A 158 -9.67 4.26 -12.24
N GLY A 159 -9.42 5.31 -11.46
CA GLY A 159 -8.16 5.51 -10.73
C GLY A 159 -8.29 5.40 -9.22
N TRP A 160 -7.15 5.59 -8.55
CA TRP A 160 -7.03 5.62 -7.10
C TRP A 160 -6.45 6.95 -6.65
N LEU A 161 -7.06 7.53 -5.62
CA LEU A 161 -6.56 8.73 -4.97
C LEU A 161 -6.19 8.41 -3.53
N CYS A 162 -5.00 8.82 -3.10
CA CYS A 162 -4.56 8.66 -1.73
C CYS A 162 -5.18 9.74 -0.84
N THR A 163 -6.02 9.31 0.12
CA THR A 163 -6.76 10.17 1.05
C THR A 163 -6.20 10.18 2.46
N LEU A 164 -5.26 9.29 2.75
CA LEU A 164 -4.45 9.29 3.97
C LEU A 164 -3.07 8.76 3.62
N LEU A 165 -2.05 9.46 4.10
CA LEU A 165 -0.66 9.06 4.02
C LEU A 165 -0.02 9.52 5.33
N ASP A 166 0.44 8.55 6.11
CA ASP A 166 1.08 8.78 7.41
C ASP A 166 2.35 7.94 7.48
N LEU A 167 3.44 8.54 7.96
CA LEU A 167 4.77 7.93 8.00
C LEU A 167 5.17 7.72 9.47
N GLY A 168 5.51 6.48 9.81
CA GLY A 168 5.94 6.05 11.14
C GLY A 168 7.37 5.52 11.19
#